data_AF-A0A176YP60-F1
#
_entry.id   AF-A0A176YP60-F1
#
_cell.length_a   1.000
_cell.length_b   1.000
_cell.length_c   1.000
_cell.angle_alpha   90.00
_cell.angle_beta   90.00
_cell.angle_gamma   90.00
#
_symmetry.space_group_name_H-M   'P 1'
#
loop_
_entity.id
_entity.type
_entity.pdbx_description
1 polymer ?
#
loop_
_entity_poly.entity_id
_entity_poly.type
_entity_poly.pdbx_seq_one_letter_code
_entity_poly.pdbx_strand_id
1 'polypeptide(L)'
;MRLRSCLAALALVLLGGAAHAAEECPAKSTSMDDIIAVLNAAPGCDRAMKLFEACEYGASGDVQFGEIVEKKCEADFLGHLKPPQKLSYQRELRVCDRKYRNKSGTIYISFTAFCRAEVAQRYSRRALKAGGAGR
;
A
#
# COMPACT_ATOMS: atom_id res chain seq x y z
N MET A 1 14.01 42.13 -54.18
CA MET A 1 12.61 42.53 -53.97
C MET A 1 11.78 41.30 -53.63
N ARG A 2 10.81 41.47 -52.71
CA ARG A 2 9.73 40.56 -52.29
C ARG A 2 10.00 39.55 -51.16
N LEU A 3 9.91 40.12 -49.96
CA LEU A 3 9.34 39.60 -48.71
C LEU A 3 8.16 38.64 -48.91
N ARG A 4 8.08 37.58 -48.09
CA ARG A 4 6.91 37.25 -47.26
C ARG A 4 7.19 36.09 -46.29
N SER A 5 7.35 36.46 -45.03
CA SER A 5 7.13 35.62 -43.85
C SER A 5 5.77 34.93 -43.88
N CYS A 6 5.64 33.75 -43.27
CA CYS A 6 4.80 33.56 -42.08
C CYS A 6 4.76 32.10 -41.59
N LEU A 7 5.16 31.96 -40.33
CA LEU A 7 4.50 31.19 -39.28
C LEU A 7 4.67 29.66 -39.26
N ALA A 8 5.59 29.27 -38.38
CA ALA A 8 5.66 27.98 -37.72
C ALA A 8 4.33 27.60 -37.04
N ALA A 9 3.89 26.36 -37.23
CA ALA A 9 2.88 25.72 -36.41
C ALA A 9 3.53 24.57 -35.63
N LEU A 10 4.06 24.87 -34.44
CA LEU A 10 4.36 23.84 -33.44
C LEU A 10 3.03 23.44 -32.81
N ALA A 11 2.51 22.26 -33.17
CA ALA A 11 1.42 21.64 -32.46
C ALA A 11 1.95 21.06 -31.13
N LEU A 12 1.72 21.77 -30.02
CA LEU A 12 1.89 21.20 -28.68
C LEU A 12 0.76 20.17 -28.46
N VAL A 13 1.09 18.89 -28.59
CA VAL A 13 0.23 17.81 -28.09
C VAL A 13 0.30 17.84 -26.56
N LEU A 14 -0.76 18.35 -25.93
CA LEU A 14 -1.00 18.24 -24.50
C LEU A 14 -1.15 16.74 -24.15
N LEU A 15 -0.11 16.14 -23.57
CA LEU A 15 -0.24 14.86 -22.88
C LEU A 15 -1.09 15.10 -21.62
N GLY A 16 -2.39 14.81 -21.71
CA GLY A 16 -3.25 14.65 -20.55
C GLY A 16 -2.78 13.46 -19.73
N GLY A 17 -2.01 13.72 -18.67
CA GLY A 17 -1.76 12.73 -17.64
C GLY A 17 -3.08 12.40 -16.94
N ALA A 18 -3.50 11.14 -16.96
CA ALA A 18 -4.61 10.68 -16.16
C ALA A 18 -4.25 10.90 -14.68
N ALA A 19 -4.83 11.93 -14.06
CA ALA A 19 -4.84 12.06 -12.62
C ALA A 19 -5.65 10.87 -12.09
N HIS A 20 -4.97 9.84 -11.59
CA HIS A 20 -5.62 8.81 -10.81
C HIS A 20 -6.11 9.49 -9.53
N ALA A 21 -7.41 9.76 -9.44
CA ALA A 21 -8.01 10.20 -8.19
C ALA A 21 -7.69 9.14 -7.12
N ALA A 22 -7.19 9.59 -5.97
CA ALA A 22 -7.05 8.72 -4.82
C ALA A 22 -8.43 8.13 -4.49
N GLU A 23 -8.49 6.83 -4.21
CA GLU A 23 -9.74 6.20 -3.81
C GLU A 23 -10.17 6.79 -2.47
N GLU A 24 -11.42 7.23 -2.36
CA GLU A 24 -11.99 7.68 -1.09
C GLU A 24 -12.23 6.48 -0.16
N CYS A 25 -12.00 6.65 1.14
CA CYS A 25 -12.30 5.60 2.12
C CYS A 25 -13.79 5.25 2.08
N PRO A 26 -14.17 3.99 1.77
CA PRO A 26 -15.59 3.61 1.67
C PRO A 26 -16.23 3.29 3.03
N ALA A 27 -15.58 3.66 4.14
CA ALA A 27 -16.14 3.50 5.48
C ALA A 27 -17.34 4.43 5.69
N LYS A 28 -18.31 3.98 6.50
CA LYS A 28 -19.52 4.77 6.80
C LYS A 28 -19.20 6.08 7.51
N SER A 29 -18.09 6.12 8.24
CA SER A 29 -17.55 7.31 8.91
C SER A 29 -16.04 7.18 9.06
N THR A 30 -15.41 8.22 9.59
CA THR A 30 -13.99 8.20 9.99
C THR A 30 -13.76 7.47 11.32
N SER A 31 -14.79 6.84 11.91
CA SER A 31 -14.64 6.04 13.13
C SER A 31 -13.76 4.81 12.87
N MET A 32 -13.00 4.43 13.89
CA MET A 32 -12.04 3.33 13.78
C MET A 32 -12.75 2.00 13.49
N ASP A 33 -13.91 1.76 14.10
CA ASP A 33 -14.69 0.53 13.93
C ASP A 33 -15.25 0.38 12.50
N ASP A 34 -15.71 1.47 11.88
CA ASP A 34 -16.20 1.45 10.50
C ASP A 34 -15.06 1.17 9.51
N ILE A 35 -13.88 1.75 9.73
CA ILE A 35 -12.68 1.49 8.92
C ILE A 35 -12.23 0.03 9.09
N ILE A 36 -12.18 -0.47 10.33
CA ILE A 36 -11.86 -1.88 10.63
C ILE A 36 -12.83 -2.82 9.93
N ALA A 37 -14.13 -2.51 9.90
CA ALA A 37 -15.13 -3.32 9.21
C ALA A 37 -14.85 -3.40 7.70
N VAL A 38 -14.54 -2.26 7.06
CA VAL A 38 -14.14 -2.19 5.65
C VAL A 38 -12.86 -3.00 5.39
N LEU A 39 -11.83 -2.80 6.21
CA LEU A 39 -10.57 -3.52 6.07
C LEU A 39 -10.77 -5.03 6.21
N ASN A 40 -11.56 -5.48 7.18
CA ASN A 40 -11.87 -6.91 7.36
C ASN A 40 -12.67 -7.51 6.19
N ALA A 41 -13.58 -6.74 5.58
CA ALA A 41 -14.38 -7.17 4.44
C ALA A 41 -13.58 -7.27 3.12
N ALA A 42 -12.35 -6.74 3.07
CA ALA A 42 -11.53 -6.74 1.86
C ALA A 42 -11.25 -8.18 1.35
N PRO A 43 -11.52 -8.50 0.07
CA PRO A 43 -11.36 -9.83 -0.53
C PRO A 43 -9.90 -10.27 -0.81
N GLY A 44 -8.92 -9.77 -0.05
CA GLY A 44 -7.52 -10.18 -0.17
C GLY A 44 -6.53 -9.07 0.14
N CYS A 45 -5.25 -9.40 0.06
CA CYS A 45 -4.14 -8.52 0.41
C CYS A 45 -4.13 -7.18 -0.34
N ASP A 46 -4.14 -7.21 -1.68
CA ASP A 46 -4.02 -5.98 -2.47
C ASP A 46 -5.21 -5.04 -2.31
N ARG A 47 -6.42 -5.61 -2.15
CA ARG A 47 -7.60 -4.80 -1.88
C ARG A 47 -7.55 -4.20 -0.47
N ALA A 48 -7.08 -4.97 0.52
CA ALA A 48 -6.91 -4.48 1.88
C ALA A 48 -5.89 -3.34 1.95
N MET A 49 -4.78 -3.44 1.22
CA MET A 49 -3.78 -2.37 1.17
C MET A 49 -4.35 -1.08 0.56
N LYS A 50 -5.07 -1.17 -0.56
CA LYS A 50 -5.72 0.01 -1.16
C LYS A 50 -6.70 0.68 -0.22
N LEU A 51 -7.47 -0.11 0.52
CA LEU A 51 -8.40 0.41 1.53
C LEU A 51 -7.66 1.06 2.71
N PHE A 52 -6.51 0.52 3.11
CA PHE A 52 -5.69 1.14 4.14
C PHE A 52 -5.09 2.47 3.70
N GLU A 53 -4.57 2.55 2.47
CA GLU A 53 -4.13 3.82 1.85
C GLU A 53 -5.26 4.84 1.78
N ALA A 54 -6.49 4.42 1.45
CA ALA A 54 -7.65 5.30 1.36
C ALA A 54 -8.16 5.78 2.74
N CYS A 55 -8.05 4.94 3.78
CA CYS A 55 -8.68 5.14 5.09
C CYS A 55 -7.70 5.54 6.21
N GLU A 56 -6.42 5.77 5.91
CA GLU A 56 -5.42 6.06 6.93
C GLU A 56 -5.75 7.30 7.77
N TYR A 57 -5.32 7.27 9.03
CA TYR A 57 -5.33 8.44 9.89
C TYR A 57 -4.05 9.28 9.76
N GLY A 58 -2.96 8.71 9.28
CA GLY A 58 -1.63 9.30 9.44
C GLY A 58 -1.22 9.36 10.92
N ALA A 59 -1.70 8.43 11.75
CA ALA A 59 -1.51 8.45 13.20
C ALA A 59 -1.48 7.04 13.81
N SER A 60 -1.53 6.94 15.13
CA SER A 60 -1.39 5.66 15.85
C SER A 60 -2.54 4.67 15.60
N GLY A 61 -3.70 5.11 15.13
CA GLY A 61 -4.79 4.18 14.75
C GLY A 61 -4.41 3.27 13.57
N ASP A 62 -3.49 3.73 12.72
CA ASP A 62 -3.00 2.96 11.58
C ASP A 62 -2.26 1.69 11.99
N VAL A 63 -1.85 1.55 13.26
CA VAL A 63 -1.31 0.29 13.79
C VAL A 63 -2.34 -0.84 13.65
N GLN A 64 -3.58 -0.60 14.07
CA GLN A 64 -4.64 -1.62 13.99
C GLN A 64 -5.03 -1.88 12.54
N PHE A 65 -5.09 -0.84 11.70
CA PHE A 65 -5.39 -0.98 10.28
C PHE A 65 -4.31 -1.79 9.56
N GLY A 66 -3.04 -1.43 9.77
CA GLY A 66 -1.88 -2.12 9.22
C GLY A 66 -1.79 -3.58 9.66
N GLU A 67 -2.10 -3.91 10.91
CA GLU A 67 -2.13 -5.30 11.38
C GLU A 67 -3.21 -6.15 10.69
N ILE A 68 -4.38 -5.58 10.40
CA ILE A 68 -5.43 -6.27 9.64
C ILE A 68 -4.95 -6.56 8.21
N VAL A 69 -4.32 -5.56 7.56
CA VAL A 69 -3.74 -5.74 6.22
C VAL A 69 -2.62 -6.76 6.24
N GLU A 70 -1.69 -6.68 7.20
CA GLU A 70 -0.58 -7.61 7.39
C GLU A 70 -1.11 -9.05 7.47
N LYS A 71 -2.10 -9.32 8.34
CA LYS A 71 -2.72 -10.66 8.47
C LYS A 71 -3.40 -11.13 7.19
N LYS A 72 -4.08 -10.24 6.47
CA LYS A 72 -4.70 -10.59 5.17
C LYS A 72 -3.66 -10.98 4.14
N CYS A 73 -2.54 -10.28 4.09
CA CYS A 73 -1.43 -10.60 3.20
C CYS A 73 -0.72 -11.88 3.62
N GLU A 74 -0.52 -12.11 4.91
CA GLU A 74 0.09 -13.32 5.45
C GLU A 74 -0.68 -14.60 5.12
N ALA A 75 -2.00 -14.52 4.99
CA ALA A 75 -2.84 -15.66 4.61
C ALA A 75 -2.42 -16.28 3.26
N ASP A 76 -1.82 -15.51 2.35
CA ASP A 76 -1.40 -15.99 1.03
C ASP A 76 -0.10 -16.80 1.05
N PHE A 77 0.75 -16.66 2.08
CA PHE A 77 2.11 -17.19 2.04
C PHE A 77 2.62 -17.81 3.34
N LEU A 78 2.18 -17.33 4.51
CA LEU A 78 2.83 -17.62 5.79
C LEU A 78 2.76 -19.12 6.15
N GLY A 79 1.66 -19.78 5.81
CA GLY A 79 1.48 -21.23 5.98
C GLY A 79 2.40 -22.09 5.11
N HIS A 80 2.90 -21.55 4.00
CA HIS A 80 3.73 -22.26 3.03
C HIS A 80 5.24 -21.99 3.21
N LEU A 81 5.62 -21.07 4.10
CA LEU A 81 7.02 -20.73 4.35
C LEU A 81 7.74 -21.78 5.21
N LYS A 82 8.95 -22.15 4.78
CA LYS A 82 9.93 -22.88 5.60
C LYS A 82 10.49 -21.96 6.71
N PRO A 83 11.05 -22.52 7.81
CA PRO A 83 11.58 -21.71 8.91
C PRO A 83 12.58 -20.62 8.50
N PRO A 84 13.55 -20.87 7.58
CA PRO A 84 14.45 -19.80 7.13
C PRO A 84 13.72 -18.65 6.42
N GLN A 85 12.66 -18.94 5.67
CA GLN A 85 11.87 -17.93 4.97
C GLN A 85 11.03 -17.10 5.96
N LYS A 86 10.45 -17.74 6.99
CA LYS A 86 9.77 -17.03 8.09
C LYS A 86 10.72 -16.08 8.81
N LEU A 87 11.96 -16.52 9.07
CA LEU A 87 12.98 -15.68 9.67
C LEU A 87 13.36 -14.48 8.79
N SER A 88 13.46 -14.67 7.47
CA SER A 88 13.71 -13.57 6.53
C SER A 88 12.57 -12.54 6.56
N TYR A 89 11.32 -13.00 6.49
CA TYR A 89 10.14 -12.13 6.60
C TYR A 89 10.14 -11.33 7.92
N GLN A 90 10.33 -12.00 9.06
CA GLN A 90 10.43 -11.35 10.37
C GLN A 90 11.60 -10.36 10.48
N ARG A 91 12.71 -10.59 9.77
CA ARG A 91 13.82 -9.64 9.72
C ARG A 91 13.41 -8.36 8.99
N GLU A 92 12.69 -8.46 7.88
CA GLU A 92 12.16 -7.30 7.15
C GLU A 92 11.16 -6.50 7.99
N LEU A 93 10.23 -7.16 8.68
CA LEU A 93 9.32 -6.47 9.61
C LEU A 93 10.08 -5.71 10.70
N ARG A 94 11.11 -6.33 11.30
CA ARG A 94 11.96 -5.66 12.30
C ARG A 94 12.77 -4.50 11.73
N VAL A 95 13.03 -4.45 10.42
CA VAL A 95 13.64 -3.27 9.78
C VAL A 95 12.65 -2.09 9.83
N CYS A 96 11.37 -2.32 9.56
CA CYS A 96 10.31 -1.31 9.71
C CYS A 96 10.25 -0.79 11.15
N ASP A 97 10.19 -1.69 12.14
CA ASP A 97 10.10 -1.32 13.56
C ASP A 97 11.28 -0.45 14.01
N ARG A 98 12.48 -0.68 13.46
CA ARG A 98 13.68 0.10 13.80
C ARG A 98 13.76 1.43 13.06
N LYS A 99 13.16 1.57 11.88
CA LYS A 99 13.32 2.73 11.00
C LYS A 99 12.87 4.03 11.68
N TYR A 100 11.80 3.97 12.46
CA TYR A 100 11.16 5.15 13.05
C TYR A 100 11.16 5.18 14.59
N ARG A 101 11.74 4.19 15.26
CA ARG A 101 11.69 4.03 16.74
C ARG A 101 12.17 5.24 17.57
N ASN A 102 13.05 6.07 17.02
CA ASN A 102 13.63 7.24 17.69
C ASN A 102 13.03 8.56 17.18
N LYS A 103 11.90 8.50 16.48
CA LYS A 103 11.17 9.66 15.98
C LYS A 103 9.98 9.94 16.90
N SER A 104 9.70 11.22 17.10
CA SER A 104 8.59 11.68 17.95
C SER A 104 7.37 12.03 17.10
N GLY A 105 6.17 11.72 17.61
CA GLY A 105 4.90 12.01 16.94
C GLY A 105 4.25 10.76 16.35
N THR A 106 2.92 10.75 16.32
CA THR A 106 2.10 9.60 15.91
C THR A 106 2.20 9.28 14.43
N ILE A 107 2.57 10.25 13.59
CA ILE A 107 2.78 10.04 12.15
C ILE A 107 3.86 8.98 11.87
N TYR A 108 4.90 8.91 12.69
CA TYR A 108 5.95 7.91 12.54
C TYR A 108 5.50 6.50 12.95
N ILE A 109 4.49 6.42 13.81
CA ILE A 109 3.83 5.16 14.16
C ILE A 109 3.03 4.66 12.94
N SER A 110 2.29 5.55 12.28
CA SER A 110 1.60 5.26 11.02
C SER A 110 2.58 4.77 9.94
N PHE A 111 3.69 5.48 9.73
CA PHE A 111 4.71 5.06 8.77
C PHE A 111 5.31 3.68 9.08
N THR A 112 5.37 3.30 10.36
CA THR A 112 5.81 1.95 10.75
C THR A 112 4.76 0.91 10.36
N ALA A 113 3.48 1.18 10.60
CA ALA A 113 2.37 0.30 10.21
C ALA A 113 2.32 0.09 8.69
N PHE A 114 2.43 1.16 7.90
CA PHE A 114 2.52 1.10 6.45
C PHE A 114 3.72 0.28 5.96
N CYS A 115 4.91 0.52 6.50
CA CYS A 115 6.10 -0.24 6.13
C CYS A 115 5.90 -1.75 6.32
N ARG A 116 5.27 -2.16 7.43
CA ARG A 116 4.97 -3.58 7.70
C ARG A 116 3.95 -4.15 6.73
N ALA A 117 2.84 -3.45 6.49
CA ALA A 117 1.81 -3.84 5.54
C ALA A 117 2.39 -4.00 4.11
N GLU A 118 3.25 -3.08 3.68
CA GLU A 118 3.95 -3.16 2.38
C GLU A 118 4.88 -4.37 2.29
N VAL A 119 5.61 -4.70 3.36
CA VAL A 119 6.44 -5.92 3.41
C VAL A 119 5.54 -7.14 3.21
N ALA A 120 4.46 -7.26 3.97
CA ALA A 120 3.52 -8.37 3.84
C ALA A 120 2.91 -8.44 2.43
N GLN A 121 2.53 -7.30 1.85
CA GLN A 121 1.99 -7.22 0.49
C GLN A 121 2.98 -7.72 -0.56
N ARG A 122 4.26 -7.34 -0.47
CA ARG A 122 5.28 -7.86 -1.39
C ARG A 122 5.43 -9.37 -1.28
N TYR A 123 5.34 -9.94 -0.08
CA TYR A 123 5.42 -11.39 0.12
C TYR A 123 4.18 -12.11 -0.44
N SER A 124 2.98 -11.59 -0.19
CA SER A 124 1.73 -12.08 -0.78
C SER A 124 1.81 -12.10 -2.30
N ARG A 125 2.15 -10.96 -2.94
CA ARG A 125 2.28 -10.86 -4.40
C ARG A 125 3.29 -11.86 -4.98
N ARG A 126 4.43 -12.06 -4.31
CA ARG A 126 5.44 -13.06 -4.72
C ARG A 126 4.90 -14.48 -4.63
N ALA A 127 4.21 -14.82 -3.54
CA ALA A 127 3.63 -16.14 -3.34
C ALA A 127 2.52 -16.44 -4.34
N LEU A 128 1.58 -15.50 -4.54
CA LEU A 128 0.49 -15.63 -5.52
C LEU A 128 1.04 -15.75 -6.95
N LYS A 129 2.07 -14.97 -7.31
CA LYS A 129 2.74 -15.11 -8.62
C LYS A 129 3.39 -16.48 -8.79
N ALA A 130 4.05 -17.00 -7.76
CA ALA A 130 4.65 -18.34 -7.79
C ALA A 130 3.59 -19.46 -7.87
N GLY A 131 2.45 -19.32 -7.18
CA GLY A 131 1.34 -20.26 -7.24
C GLY A 131 0.51 -20.20 -8.54
N GLY A 132 0.43 -19.03 -9.17
CA GLY A 132 -0.22 -18.83 -10.47
C GLY A 132 0.61 -19.30 -11.65
N ALA A 133 1.95 -19.27 -11.55
CA ALA A 133 2.86 -19.79 -12.58
C ALA A 133 2.91 -21.34 -12.63
N GLY A 134 2.23 -22.02 -11.69
CA GLY A 134 2.14 -23.48 -11.63
C GLY A 134 0.76 -24.05 -11.95
N ARG A 135 -0.17 -23.24 -12.50
CA ARG A 135 -1.47 -23.69 -13.02
C ARG A 135 -1.52 -23.57 -14.54
#